data_AF-A0A5D0U5F4-F1
#
_entry.id   AF-A0A5D0U5F4-F1
#
_cell.length_a   1.000
_cell.length_b   1.000
_cell.length_c   1.000
_cell.angle_alpha   90.00
_cell.angle_beta   90.00
_cell.angle_gamma   90.00
#
_symmetry.space_group_name_H-M   'P 1'
#
loop_
_entity.id
_entity.type
_entity.pdbx_description
1 polymer ?
#
loop_
_entity_poly.entity_id
_entity_poly.type
_entity_poly.pdbx_seq_one_letter_code
_entity_poly.pdbx_strand_id
1 'polypeptide(L)'
;MAGNVCRTCGKSLAASGGKPGRASVYCSAACRQKAYRTRQAAGGGGVQQLISEIEHQVKGLVPEKPEPFYSGVESLSSSVRRLRSIARVARDVSRTVTPEPVTNSAVTEPGVTESEDEAAAVRSGDEWSFADLVEPYRRELQVHCYRMVGSYDDSEDLVQETLLKAWRNRDGFEGRASLRAWLYKIATNATLDFLRRNERRPQRYGPSPVPPSDGVEAPTFLPWLQPFPDEDPEAAAESAETLELVFLAAIQHLPPRQRAVLIMRDVLGWPAADTATALDLTVASVTSALQRARPALRERLPERRHEWARGADPSEAERDLLDRYMRAAADGDVGAMAGMLRADARITMPPNPLWFGGRDAIVAMLGPTFDPASPTCFGRWRHLPTRANGQPALGGYVQRPGTRVYRAQVLDVLRVEDGLIAEITSFEPHLFPAFGLPLTLTD
;
A
#
# COMPACT_ATOMS: atom_id res chain seq x y z
N MET A 1 -16.35 -15.42 -35.17
CA MET A 1 -16.71 -16.64 -34.41
C MET A 1 -16.20 -17.87 -35.15
N ALA A 2 -15.02 -18.37 -34.80
CA ALA A 2 -14.49 -19.63 -35.36
C ALA A 2 -15.11 -20.81 -34.60
N GLY A 3 -15.65 -21.78 -35.33
CA GLY A 3 -16.56 -22.81 -34.84
C GLY A 3 -16.03 -23.64 -33.66
N ASN A 4 -16.96 -24.02 -32.78
CA ASN A 4 -16.75 -24.80 -31.56
C ASN A 4 -16.54 -26.29 -31.88
N VAL A 5 -15.59 -26.62 -32.75
CA VAL A 5 -15.34 -27.97 -33.28
C VAL A 5 -13.88 -28.39 -33.11
N CYS A 6 -13.67 -29.68 -32.83
CA CYS A 6 -12.36 -30.29 -32.64
C CYS A 6 -11.53 -30.21 -33.93
N ARG A 7 -10.34 -29.62 -33.85
CA ARG A 7 -9.43 -29.45 -35.01
C ARG A 7 -8.88 -30.75 -35.62
N THR A 8 -9.17 -31.91 -35.02
CA THR A 8 -8.66 -33.21 -35.50
C THR A 8 -9.74 -34.11 -36.08
N CYS A 9 -10.99 -34.01 -35.58
CA CYS A 9 -12.07 -34.91 -35.98
C CYS A 9 -13.38 -34.21 -36.31
N GLY A 10 -13.45 -32.87 -36.22
CA GLY A 10 -14.63 -32.08 -36.55
C GLY A 10 -15.79 -32.18 -35.55
N LYS A 11 -15.67 -33.00 -34.49
CA LYS A 11 -16.73 -33.13 -33.47
C LYS A 11 -16.91 -31.84 -32.69
N SER A 12 -18.16 -31.51 -32.36
CA SER A 12 -18.51 -30.39 -31.48
C SER A 12 -17.81 -30.50 -30.13
N LEU A 13 -17.25 -29.40 -29.67
CA LEU A 13 -16.60 -29.28 -28.36
C LEU A 13 -17.68 -28.86 -27.36
N ALA A 14 -17.82 -29.61 -26.27
CA ALA A 14 -18.75 -29.23 -25.21
C ALA A 14 -18.40 -27.82 -24.69
N ALA A 15 -19.41 -26.95 -24.57
CA ALA A 15 -19.24 -25.66 -23.92
C ALA A 15 -18.77 -25.92 -22.48
N SER A 16 -17.51 -25.61 -22.18
CA SER A 16 -16.99 -25.76 -20.84
C SER A 16 -17.73 -24.77 -19.94
N GLY A 17 -18.56 -25.27 -19.02
CA GLY A 17 -19.17 -24.48 -17.94
C GLY A 17 -18.15 -24.03 -16.90
N GLY A 18 -16.98 -23.52 -17.33
CA GLY A 18 -15.87 -23.12 -16.49
C GLY A 18 -15.15 -21.88 -17.05
N LYS A 19 -14.52 -21.15 -16.14
CA LYS A 19 -13.88 -19.81 -16.25
C LYS A 19 -13.49 -19.34 -17.66
N PRO A 20 -13.76 -18.06 -18.02
CA PRO A 20 -13.40 -17.50 -19.32
C PRO A 20 -11.89 -17.58 -19.55
N GLY A 21 -11.48 -18.05 -20.74
CA GLY A 21 -10.08 -18.09 -21.18
C GLY A 21 -9.47 -19.47 -21.44
N ARG A 22 -10.18 -20.59 -21.17
CA ARG A 22 -9.63 -21.94 -21.38
C ARG A 22 -10.56 -22.87 -22.19
N ALA A 23 -10.79 -22.53 -23.45
CA ALA A 23 -11.51 -23.41 -24.38
C ALA A 23 -10.57 -24.52 -24.91
N SER A 24 -10.92 -25.79 -24.70
CA SER A 24 -10.17 -26.92 -25.27
C SER A 24 -10.37 -26.97 -26.78
N VAL A 25 -9.29 -27.03 -27.56
CA VAL A 25 -9.32 -27.10 -29.03
C VAL A 25 -9.52 -28.54 -29.55
N TYR A 26 -9.50 -29.53 -28.65
CA TYR A 26 -9.60 -30.97 -28.98
C TYR A 26 -10.63 -31.67 -28.09
N CYS A 27 -11.43 -32.58 -28.68
CA CYS A 27 -12.51 -33.28 -27.96
C CYS A 27 -12.01 -34.43 -27.08
N SER A 28 -10.76 -34.88 -27.24
CA SER A 28 -10.17 -35.96 -26.43
C SER A 28 -8.64 -35.91 -26.46
N ALA A 29 -8.01 -36.58 -25.47
CA ALA A 29 -6.56 -36.78 -25.43
C ALA A 29 -6.03 -37.49 -26.70
N ALA A 30 -6.80 -38.45 -27.24
CA ALA A 30 -6.46 -39.15 -28.48
C ALA A 30 -6.41 -38.21 -29.70
N CYS A 31 -7.33 -37.25 -29.81
CA CYS A 31 -7.30 -36.22 -30.87
C CYS A 31 -6.07 -35.32 -30.74
N ARG A 32 -5.70 -34.94 -29.51
CA ARG A 32 -4.51 -34.15 -29.22
C ARG A 32 -3.22 -34.88 -29.62
N GLN A 33 -3.10 -36.16 -29.28
CA GLN A 33 -1.95 -36.99 -29.65
C GLN A 33 -1.87 -37.30 -31.14
N LYS A 34 -3.01 -37.40 -31.83
CA LYS A 34 -3.03 -37.52 -33.31
C LYS A 34 -2.52 -36.23 -33.96
N ALA A 35 -3.01 -35.06 -33.53
CA ALA A 35 -2.53 -33.76 -34.03
C ALA A 35 -1.05 -33.48 -33.73
N TYR A 36 -0.53 -33.99 -32.61
CA TYR A 36 0.90 -33.91 -32.28
C TYR A 36 1.74 -34.79 -33.22
N ARG A 37 1.32 -36.03 -33.44
CA ARG A 37 2.00 -36.96 -34.37
C ARG A 37 1.96 -36.47 -35.82
N THR A 38 0.84 -35.89 -36.28
CA THR A 38 0.75 -35.31 -37.63
C THR A 38 1.69 -34.11 -37.80
N ARG A 39 1.88 -33.29 -36.75
CA ARG A 39 2.86 -32.18 -36.76
C ARG A 39 4.31 -32.65 -36.78
N GLN A 40 4.63 -33.74 -36.08
CA GLN A 40 5.96 -34.33 -36.13
C GLN A 40 6.24 -35.08 -37.45
N ALA A 41 5.22 -35.70 -38.05
CA ALA A 41 5.33 -36.37 -39.34
C ALA A 41 5.45 -35.39 -40.52
N ALA A 42 4.94 -34.16 -40.37
CA ALA A 42 5.07 -33.08 -41.35
C ALA A 42 6.39 -32.27 -41.19
N GLY A 43 7.45 -32.90 -40.65
CA GLY A 43 8.75 -32.26 -40.46
C GLY A 43 9.36 -31.79 -41.77
N GLY A 44 9.23 -30.48 -42.05
CA GLY A 44 9.85 -29.86 -43.21
C GLY A 44 9.80 -28.33 -43.27
N GLY A 45 9.16 -27.65 -42.30
CA GLY A 45 9.24 -26.20 -42.17
C GLY A 45 10.14 -25.82 -41.01
N GLY A 46 11.34 -25.32 -41.30
CA GLY A 46 12.28 -24.86 -40.27
C GLY A 46 11.66 -23.75 -39.41
N VAL A 47 12.21 -23.54 -38.21
CA VAL A 47 11.78 -22.55 -37.20
C VAL A 47 11.47 -21.17 -37.82
N GLN A 48 12.18 -20.78 -38.88
CA GLN A 48 11.96 -19.53 -39.63
C GLN A 48 10.61 -19.43 -40.35
N GLN A 49 10.05 -20.54 -40.81
CA GLN A 49 8.74 -20.57 -41.46
C GLN A 49 7.62 -20.38 -40.42
N LEU A 50 7.81 -20.94 -39.22
CA LEU A 50 6.91 -20.76 -38.09
C LEU A 50 6.93 -19.31 -37.57
N ILE A 51 8.11 -18.68 -37.54
CA ILE A 51 8.26 -17.26 -37.21
C ILE A 51 7.54 -16.38 -38.25
N SER A 52 7.71 -16.68 -39.54
CA SER A 52 7.05 -15.91 -40.62
C SER A 52 5.52 -16.03 -40.58
N GLU A 53 4.99 -17.22 -40.26
CA GLU A 53 3.54 -17.41 -40.11
C GLU A 53 2.96 -16.65 -38.91
N ILE A 54 3.68 -16.64 -37.77
CA ILE A 54 3.26 -15.89 -36.58
C ILE A 54 3.30 -14.38 -36.86
N GLU A 55 4.34 -13.87 -37.52
CA GLU A 55 4.41 -12.46 -37.91
C GLU A 55 3.27 -12.05 -38.85
N HIS A 56 2.90 -12.92 -39.80
CA HIS A 56 1.78 -12.66 -40.70
C HIS A 56 0.44 -12.64 -39.95
N GLN A 57 0.23 -13.55 -38.99
CA GLN A 57 -0.97 -13.56 -38.15
C GLN A 57 -1.07 -12.34 -37.23
N VAL A 58 0.04 -11.89 -36.64
CA VAL A 58 0.08 -10.70 -35.79
C VAL A 58 -0.21 -9.43 -36.60
N LYS A 59 0.30 -9.33 -37.83
CA LYS A 59 0.01 -8.18 -38.74
C LYS A 59 -1.46 -8.12 -39.17
N GLY A 60 -2.19 -9.24 -39.13
CA GLY A 60 -3.63 -9.29 -39.41
C GLY A 60 -4.53 -8.95 -38.21
N LEU A 61 -3.97 -8.85 -37.00
CA LEU A 61 -4.71 -8.42 -35.81
C LEU A 61 -4.78 -6.89 -35.79
N VAL A 62 -5.87 -6.35 -36.33
CA VAL A 62 -6.24 -4.95 -36.13
C VAL A 62 -6.91 -4.87 -34.75
N PRO A 63 -6.33 -4.18 -33.75
CA PRO A 63 -7.01 -3.96 -32.49
C PRO A 63 -8.22 -3.04 -32.74
N GLU A 64 -9.42 -3.56 -32.55
CA GLU A 64 -10.61 -2.73 -32.47
C GLU A 64 -10.49 -1.84 -31.22
N LYS A 65 -10.61 -0.52 -31.42
CA LYS A 65 -10.63 0.44 -30.32
C LYS A 65 -11.81 0.12 -29.39
N PRO A 66 -11.60 -0.03 -28.08
CA PRO A 66 -12.72 -0.05 -27.16
C PRO A 66 -13.35 1.34 -27.12
N GLU A 67 -14.55 1.49 -27.67
CA GLU A 67 -15.46 2.57 -27.28
C GLU A 67 -15.83 2.45 -25.78
N PRO A 68 -16.08 3.56 -25.10
CA PRO A 68 -15.20 4.02 -24.02
C PRO A 68 -15.64 3.51 -22.64
N PHE A 69 -14.77 2.74 -21.99
CA PHE A 69 -14.92 2.35 -20.57
C PHE A 69 -14.39 3.42 -19.59
N TYR A 70 -13.97 4.60 -20.07
CA TYR A 70 -13.35 5.64 -19.25
C TYR A 70 -14.28 6.79 -18.83
N SER A 71 -15.33 7.11 -19.60
CA SER A 71 -16.27 8.17 -19.22
C SER A 71 -17.20 7.77 -18.07
N GLY A 72 -17.50 6.48 -17.91
CA GLY A 72 -18.33 5.95 -16.82
C GLY A 72 -17.65 6.04 -15.45
N VAL A 73 -16.33 5.77 -15.39
CA VAL A 73 -15.55 5.79 -14.15
C VAL A 73 -15.29 7.23 -13.68
N GLU A 74 -15.03 8.17 -14.60
CA GLU A 74 -14.90 9.59 -14.26
C GLU A 74 -16.23 10.23 -13.85
N SER A 75 -17.34 9.86 -14.51
CA SER A 75 -18.70 10.29 -14.12
C SER A 75 -19.10 9.78 -12.74
N LEU A 76 -18.77 8.52 -12.43
CA LEU A 76 -19.02 7.93 -11.10
C LEU A 76 -18.12 8.56 -10.03
N SER A 77 -16.83 8.76 -10.32
CA SER A 77 -15.87 9.41 -9.40
C SER A 77 -16.24 10.87 -9.10
N SER A 78 -16.68 11.64 -10.11
CA SER A 78 -17.13 13.01 -9.93
C SER A 78 -18.46 13.11 -9.17
N SER A 79 -19.38 12.17 -9.39
CA SER A 79 -20.63 12.06 -8.63
C SER A 79 -20.38 11.73 -7.15
N VAL A 80 -19.46 10.80 -6.85
CA VAL A 80 -19.03 10.48 -5.48
C VAL A 80 -18.31 11.66 -4.82
N ARG A 81 -17.48 12.41 -5.55
CA ARG A 81 -16.84 13.64 -5.06
C ARG A 81 -17.85 14.72 -4.70
N ARG A 82 -18.90 14.89 -5.53
CA ARG A 82 -19.96 15.87 -5.29
C ARG A 82 -20.78 15.51 -4.04
N LEU A 83 -21.09 14.24 -3.83
CA LEU A 83 -21.76 13.75 -2.62
C LEU A 83 -20.91 13.96 -1.35
N ARG A 84 -19.59 13.68 -1.41
CA ARG A 84 -18.65 13.95 -0.29
C ARG A 84 -18.52 15.44 0.03
N SER A 85 -18.53 16.30 -0.99
CA SER A 85 -18.50 17.76 -0.80
C SER A 85 -19.77 18.27 -0.11
N ILE A 86 -20.95 17.79 -0.52
CA ILE A 86 -22.24 18.14 0.11
C ILE A 86 -22.27 17.68 1.57
N ALA A 87 -21.78 16.47 1.87
CA ALA A 87 -21.67 15.96 3.24
C ALA A 87 -20.72 16.80 4.11
N ARG A 88 -19.63 17.34 3.54
CA ARG A 88 -18.68 18.21 4.26
C ARG A 88 -19.29 19.57 4.57
N VAL A 89 -19.96 20.20 3.61
CA VAL A 89 -20.65 21.48 3.82
C VAL A 89 -21.77 21.35 4.86
N ALA A 90 -22.50 20.23 4.86
CA ALA A 90 -23.52 19.95 5.88
C ALA A 90 -22.93 19.84 7.30
N ARG A 91 -21.72 19.29 7.46
CA ARG A 91 -21.01 19.24 8.75
C ARG A 91 -20.50 20.61 9.20
N ASP A 92 -19.99 21.44 8.31
CA ASP A 92 -19.49 22.78 8.65
C ASP A 92 -20.62 23.70 9.13
N VAL A 93 -21.80 23.60 8.50
CA VAL A 93 -23.01 24.32 8.95
C VAL A 93 -23.47 23.84 10.33
N SER A 94 -23.26 22.56 10.64
CA SER A 94 -23.59 22.00 11.96
C SER A 94 -22.57 22.37 13.05
N ARG A 95 -21.33 22.74 12.70
CA ARG A 95 -20.26 23.15 13.63
C ARG A 95 -20.31 24.62 14.04
N THR A 96 -21.06 25.47 13.34
CA THR A 96 -21.24 26.90 13.70
C THR A 96 -22.17 27.16 14.89
N VAL A 97 -22.61 26.12 15.61
CA VAL A 97 -23.35 26.24 16.86
C VAL A 97 -22.51 25.64 17.99
N THR A 98 -21.74 26.48 18.68
CA THR A 98 -20.99 26.12 19.90
C THR A 98 -21.90 26.11 21.14
N PRO A 99 -21.56 25.28 22.14
CA PRO A 99 -21.10 25.86 23.40
C PRO A 99 -19.72 25.34 23.86
N GLU A 100 -19.16 26.11 24.81
CA GLU A 100 -17.77 26.25 25.28
C GLU A 100 -17.04 25.01 25.85
N PRO A 101 -15.68 25.06 25.97
CA PRO A 101 -14.84 23.91 26.30
C PRO A 101 -14.69 23.73 27.82
N VAL A 102 -14.80 22.50 28.30
CA VAL A 102 -14.47 22.13 29.69
C VAL A 102 -13.16 21.37 29.72
N THR A 103 -12.19 21.94 30.44
CA THR A 103 -10.84 21.43 30.70
C THR A 103 -10.81 20.15 31.55
N ASN A 104 -9.79 19.33 31.26
CA ASN A 104 -9.29 18.16 31.99
C ASN A 104 -9.69 17.97 33.47
N SER A 105 -10.10 16.75 33.82
CA SER A 105 -9.72 16.12 35.09
C SER A 105 -9.83 14.58 35.06
N ALA A 106 -8.71 13.98 35.49
CA ALA A 106 -8.55 12.81 36.36
C ALA A 106 -9.32 11.49 36.09
N VAL A 107 -8.48 10.45 35.95
CA VAL A 107 -8.69 9.03 36.28
C VAL A 107 -9.81 8.81 37.30
N THR A 108 -10.91 8.21 36.86
CA THR A 108 -11.93 7.58 37.72
C THR A 108 -12.42 6.29 37.03
N GLU A 109 -12.62 5.23 37.81
CA GLU A 109 -13.07 3.90 37.39
C GLU A 109 -14.36 3.94 36.55
N PRO A 110 -14.54 3.08 35.51
CA PRO A 110 -15.75 3.11 34.71
C PRO A 110 -16.93 2.47 35.46
N GLY A 111 -17.96 3.29 35.67
CA GLY A 111 -19.27 2.89 36.19
C GLY A 111 -20.05 2.06 35.16
N VAL A 112 -20.72 1.03 35.66
CA VAL A 112 -21.51 0.02 34.94
C VAL A 112 -22.56 0.61 33.97
N THR A 113 -22.99 1.87 34.16
CA THR A 113 -24.06 2.52 33.39
C THR A 113 -23.67 2.95 31.98
N GLU A 114 -22.42 3.37 31.71
CA GLU A 114 -21.98 3.74 30.35
C GLU A 114 -21.89 2.51 29.42
N SER A 115 -21.61 1.34 30.01
CA SER A 115 -21.43 0.09 29.27
C SER A 115 -22.73 -0.56 28.79
N GLU A 116 -23.84 -0.38 29.53
CA GLU A 116 -25.13 -0.96 29.16
C GLU A 116 -25.80 -0.17 28.03
N ASP A 117 -25.68 1.16 28.05
CA ASP A 117 -26.18 2.05 27.01
C ASP A 117 -25.39 1.91 25.69
N GLU A 118 -24.05 1.81 25.76
CA GLU A 118 -23.21 1.54 24.57
C GLU A 118 -23.56 0.18 23.95
N ALA A 119 -23.80 -0.85 24.77
CA ALA A 119 -24.16 -2.17 24.29
C ALA A 119 -25.58 -2.21 23.68
N ALA A 120 -26.53 -1.47 24.23
CA ALA A 120 -27.86 -1.32 23.64
C ALA A 120 -27.81 -0.60 22.29
N ALA A 121 -27.01 0.47 22.18
CA ALA A 121 -26.83 1.23 20.94
C ALA A 121 -26.19 0.38 19.84
N VAL A 122 -25.13 -0.38 20.16
CA VAL A 122 -24.46 -1.30 19.22
C VAL A 122 -25.38 -2.43 18.76
N ARG A 123 -26.19 -3.00 19.68
CA ARG A 123 -27.15 -4.07 19.35
C ARG A 123 -28.39 -3.56 18.62
N SER A 124 -28.57 -2.24 18.50
CA SER A 124 -29.68 -1.71 17.73
C SER A 124 -29.63 -2.26 16.29
N GLY A 125 -30.81 -2.52 15.72
CA GLY A 125 -30.93 -2.96 14.33
C GLY A 125 -30.79 -1.82 13.32
N ASP A 126 -30.43 -0.61 13.77
CA ASP A 126 -30.33 0.58 12.93
C ASP A 126 -28.92 0.72 12.35
N GLU A 127 -28.82 0.57 11.03
CA GLU A 127 -27.57 0.64 10.28
C GLU A 127 -26.90 2.02 10.37
N TRP A 128 -27.69 3.09 10.41
CA TRP A 128 -27.16 4.46 10.44
C TRP A 128 -26.59 4.79 11.82
N SER A 129 -27.33 4.48 12.88
CA SER A 129 -26.83 4.59 14.25
C SER A 129 -25.53 3.80 14.47
N PHE A 130 -25.46 2.55 13.98
CA PHE A 130 -24.23 1.78 14.07
C PHE A 130 -23.09 2.40 13.26
N ALA A 131 -23.35 2.90 12.06
CA ALA A 131 -22.34 3.57 11.25
C ALA A 131 -21.77 4.80 11.97
N ASP A 132 -22.62 5.63 12.58
CA ASP A 132 -22.21 6.80 13.33
C ASP A 132 -21.39 6.44 14.59
N LEU A 133 -21.73 5.32 15.25
CA LEU A 133 -20.97 4.81 16.40
C LEU A 133 -19.56 4.33 16.04
N VAL A 134 -19.39 3.68 14.87
CA VAL A 134 -18.10 3.09 14.50
C VAL A 134 -17.19 4.01 13.69
N GLU A 135 -17.75 5.03 13.03
CA GLU A 135 -16.99 5.95 12.18
C GLU A 135 -15.81 6.63 12.88
N PRO A 136 -15.90 7.08 14.16
CA PRO A 136 -14.76 7.64 14.89
C PRO A 136 -13.57 6.68 14.99
N TYR A 137 -13.81 5.37 14.96
CA TYR A 137 -12.76 4.35 15.06
C TYR A 137 -12.20 3.91 13.70
N ARG A 138 -12.82 4.29 12.57
CA ARG A 138 -12.42 3.83 11.23
C ARG A 138 -10.94 4.04 10.96
N ARG A 139 -10.44 5.24 11.22
CA ARG A 139 -9.05 5.64 10.91
C ARG A 139 -8.04 4.87 11.74
N GLU A 140 -8.25 4.78 13.05
CA GLU A 140 -7.33 4.06 13.93
C GLU A 140 -7.35 2.53 13.68
N LEU A 141 -8.50 1.98 13.26
CA LEU A 141 -8.59 0.60 12.80
C LEU A 141 -7.83 0.41 11.49
N GLN A 142 -7.88 1.38 10.57
CA GLN A 142 -7.08 1.35 9.34
C GLN A 142 -5.59 1.34 9.65
N VAL A 143 -5.14 2.24 10.52
CA VAL A 143 -3.75 2.31 10.99
C VAL A 143 -3.32 0.98 11.64
N HIS A 144 -4.19 0.38 12.46
CA HIS A 144 -3.94 -0.93 13.06
C HIS A 144 -3.82 -2.05 12.02
N CYS A 145 -4.77 -2.13 11.10
CA CYS A 145 -4.73 -3.07 9.99
C CYS A 145 -3.48 -2.87 9.13
N TYR A 146 -3.10 -1.62 8.84
CA TYR A 146 -1.93 -1.26 8.09
C TYR A 146 -0.63 -1.71 8.77
N ARG A 147 -0.47 -1.50 10.09
CA ARG A 147 0.65 -2.05 10.86
C ARG A 147 0.71 -3.58 10.77
N MET A 148 -0.46 -4.23 10.74
CA MET A 148 -0.55 -5.68 10.59
C MET A 148 -0.14 -6.17 9.20
N VAL A 149 -0.51 -5.50 8.11
CA VAL A 149 -0.38 -6.06 6.73
C VAL A 149 0.62 -5.33 5.82
N GLY A 150 1.05 -4.12 6.18
CA GLY A 150 2.01 -3.30 5.44
C GLY A 150 1.50 -2.67 4.14
N SER A 151 0.20 -2.80 3.84
CA SER A 151 -0.42 -2.39 2.57
C SER A 151 -1.59 -1.47 2.86
N TYR A 152 -1.63 -0.31 2.20
CA TYR A 152 -2.70 0.68 2.33
C TYR A 152 -4.02 0.09 1.82
N ASP A 153 -3.99 -0.49 0.62
CA ASP A 153 -5.18 -1.06 -0.02
C ASP A 153 -5.77 -2.20 0.82
N ASP A 154 -4.92 -3.13 1.27
CA ASP A 154 -5.40 -4.23 2.13
C ASP A 154 -5.92 -3.71 3.48
N SER A 155 -5.34 -2.63 4.02
CA SER A 155 -5.80 -2.05 5.29
C SER A 155 -7.21 -1.46 5.17
N GLU A 156 -7.53 -0.82 4.05
CA GLU A 156 -8.88 -0.31 3.75
C GLU A 156 -9.89 -1.44 3.62
N ASP A 157 -9.54 -2.49 2.88
CA ASP A 157 -10.38 -3.67 2.72
C ASP A 157 -10.62 -4.38 4.06
N LEU A 158 -9.59 -4.47 4.91
CA LEU A 158 -9.69 -5.10 6.23
C LEU A 158 -10.52 -4.28 7.21
N VAL A 159 -10.51 -2.95 7.14
CA VAL A 159 -11.43 -2.11 7.91
C VAL A 159 -12.86 -2.36 7.47
N GLN A 160 -13.14 -2.43 6.17
CA GLN A 160 -14.47 -2.77 5.68
C GLN A 160 -14.91 -4.16 6.15
N GLU A 161 -14.04 -5.17 6.04
CA GLU A 161 -14.32 -6.52 6.55
C GLU A 161 -14.59 -6.50 8.06
N THR A 162 -13.83 -5.71 8.82
CA THR A 162 -13.98 -5.53 10.27
C THR A 162 -15.35 -4.97 10.61
N LEU A 163 -15.74 -3.85 10.00
CA LEU A 163 -17.02 -3.20 10.28
C LEU A 163 -18.20 -4.07 9.86
N LEU A 164 -18.10 -4.80 8.74
CA LEU A 164 -19.11 -5.77 8.33
C LEU A 164 -19.22 -6.95 9.30
N LYS A 165 -18.10 -7.46 9.81
CA LYS A 165 -18.08 -8.51 10.84
C LYS A 165 -18.66 -7.99 12.15
N ALA A 166 -18.35 -6.76 12.55
CA ALA A 166 -18.90 -6.13 13.73
C ALA A 166 -20.43 -6.01 13.61
N TRP A 167 -20.94 -5.44 12.52
CA TRP A 167 -22.38 -5.35 12.26
C TRP A 167 -23.10 -6.70 12.33
N ARG A 168 -22.53 -7.74 11.70
CA ARG A 168 -23.11 -9.09 11.69
C ARG A 168 -23.10 -9.77 13.06
N ASN A 169 -22.16 -9.42 13.93
CA ASN A 169 -22.01 -10.02 15.26
C ASN A 169 -22.42 -9.07 16.39
N ARG A 170 -23.07 -7.94 16.07
CA ARG A 170 -23.42 -6.89 17.04
C ARG A 170 -24.30 -7.41 18.18
N ASP A 171 -25.19 -8.35 17.90
CA ASP A 171 -26.08 -8.98 18.88
C ASP A 171 -25.30 -9.68 20.01
N GLY A 172 -24.06 -10.12 19.73
CA GLY A 172 -23.15 -10.73 20.69
C GLY A 172 -22.28 -9.75 21.47
N PHE A 173 -22.40 -8.43 21.25
CA PHE A 173 -21.69 -7.44 22.04
C PHE A 173 -22.39 -7.23 23.39
N GLU A 174 -21.79 -7.73 24.45
CA GLU A 174 -22.35 -7.71 25.81
C GLU A 174 -21.93 -6.49 26.66
N GLY A 175 -21.15 -5.54 26.12
CA GLY A 175 -20.67 -4.37 26.87
C GLY A 175 -19.58 -4.67 27.90
N ARG A 176 -19.09 -5.92 28.01
CA ARG A 176 -18.01 -6.29 28.96
C ARG A 176 -16.64 -5.69 28.62
N ALA A 177 -16.47 -5.20 27.40
CA ALA A 177 -15.31 -4.44 26.94
C ALA A 177 -15.84 -3.23 26.17
N SER A 178 -15.06 -2.15 26.10
CA SER A 178 -15.44 -0.98 25.30
C SER A 178 -15.63 -1.35 23.82
N LEU A 179 -16.50 -0.60 23.13
CA LEU A 179 -16.68 -0.73 21.68
C LEU A 179 -15.35 -0.70 20.93
N ARG A 180 -14.45 0.22 21.32
CA ARG A 180 -13.08 0.29 20.80
C ARG A 180 -12.36 -1.05 20.93
N ALA A 181 -12.26 -1.61 22.13
CA ALA A 181 -11.54 -2.86 22.37
C ALA A 181 -12.16 -4.04 21.57
N TRP A 182 -13.49 -4.08 21.47
CA TRP A 182 -14.20 -5.07 20.67
C TRP A 182 -13.89 -4.95 19.18
N LEU A 183 -13.88 -3.74 18.60
CA LEU A 183 -13.53 -3.50 17.20
C LEU A 183 -12.07 -3.90 16.90
N TYR A 184 -11.12 -3.55 17.79
CA TYR A 184 -9.71 -3.96 17.64
C TYR A 184 -9.54 -5.48 17.68
N LYS A 185 -10.31 -6.18 18.53
CA LYS A 185 -10.33 -7.65 18.54
C LYS A 185 -10.78 -8.20 17.18
N ILE A 186 -11.85 -7.66 16.61
CA ILE A 186 -12.35 -8.09 15.30
C ILE A 186 -11.33 -7.80 14.20
N ALA A 187 -10.77 -6.58 14.17
CA ALA A 187 -9.77 -6.16 13.18
C ALA A 187 -8.52 -7.03 13.22
N THR A 188 -8.03 -7.33 14.43
CA THR A 188 -6.83 -8.16 14.59
C THR A 188 -7.09 -9.57 14.10
N ASN A 189 -8.25 -10.15 14.43
CA ASN A 189 -8.59 -11.48 13.93
C ASN A 189 -8.78 -11.48 12.40
N ALA A 190 -9.41 -10.45 11.82
CA ALA A 190 -9.53 -10.30 10.37
C ALA A 190 -8.16 -10.22 9.68
N THR A 191 -7.23 -9.42 10.20
CA THR A 191 -5.86 -9.33 9.66
C THR A 191 -5.09 -10.64 9.81
N LEU A 192 -5.23 -11.35 10.93
CA LEU A 192 -4.62 -12.67 11.12
C LEU A 192 -5.21 -13.70 10.16
N ASP A 193 -6.53 -13.67 9.92
CA ASP A 193 -7.21 -14.55 8.95
C ASP A 193 -6.74 -14.27 7.51
N PHE A 194 -6.56 -12.99 7.18
CA PHE A 194 -6.00 -12.56 5.90
C PHE A 194 -4.56 -13.06 5.74
N LEU A 195 -3.68 -12.84 6.72
CA LEU A 195 -2.28 -13.27 6.66
C LEU A 195 -2.10 -14.80 6.64
N ARG A 196 -3.06 -15.57 7.18
CA ARG A 196 -3.09 -17.03 7.03
C ARG A 196 -3.45 -17.48 5.61
N ARG A 197 -4.32 -16.72 4.92
CA ARG A 197 -4.73 -16.99 3.53
C ARG A 197 -3.72 -16.47 2.51
N ASN A 198 -3.02 -15.40 2.85
CA ASN A 198 -2.11 -14.66 2.00
C ASN A 198 -0.71 -14.71 2.63
N GLU A 199 -0.05 -15.88 2.58
CA GLU A 199 1.29 -16.03 3.14
C GLU A 199 2.26 -14.99 2.55
N ARG A 200 2.66 -14.03 3.37
CA ARG A 200 3.63 -12.98 3.05
C ARG A 200 4.91 -13.25 3.81
N ARG A 201 6.01 -13.35 3.08
CA ARG A 201 7.35 -13.55 3.66
C ARG A 201 8.30 -12.51 3.09
N PRO A 202 9.02 -11.77 3.95
CA PRO A 202 10.04 -10.84 3.48
C PRO A 202 11.02 -11.52 2.55
N GLN A 203 11.36 -10.84 1.46
CA GLN A 203 12.22 -11.36 0.41
C GLN A 203 13.54 -10.60 0.38
N ARG A 204 14.49 -11.12 -0.40
CA ARG A 204 15.72 -10.40 -0.73
C ARG A 204 15.57 -9.78 -2.12
N TYR A 205 16.17 -8.62 -2.31
CA TYR A 205 16.34 -8.09 -3.66
C TYR A 205 17.26 -9.01 -4.48
N GLY A 206 17.03 -9.01 -5.79
CA GLY A 206 18.02 -9.52 -6.75
C GLY A 206 19.23 -8.59 -6.85
N PRO A 207 20.21 -8.94 -7.71
CA PRO A 207 21.32 -8.04 -8.02
C PRO A 207 20.81 -6.69 -8.51
N SER A 208 21.41 -5.60 -8.01
CA SER A 208 21.11 -4.26 -8.53
C SER A 208 21.61 -4.15 -9.99
N PRO A 209 20.87 -3.46 -10.89
CA PRO A 209 21.33 -3.23 -12.25
C PRO A 209 22.62 -2.40 -12.34
N VAL A 210 22.91 -1.59 -11.32
CA VAL A 210 24.15 -0.83 -11.19
C VAL A 210 24.88 -1.36 -9.95
N PRO A 211 26.19 -1.67 -10.02
CA PRO A 211 26.94 -2.13 -8.86
C PRO A 211 26.78 -1.14 -7.68
N PRO A 212 26.37 -1.62 -6.49
CA PRO A 212 26.25 -0.75 -5.34
C PRO A 212 27.64 -0.29 -4.87
N SER A 213 27.69 0.85 -4.17
CA SER A 213 28.92 1.28 -3.48
C SER A 213 29.35 0.27 -2.42
N ASP A 214 30.67 0.22 -2.18
CA ASP A 214 31.26 -0.72 -1.22
C ASP A 214 30.62 -0.60 0.16
N GLY A 215 30.22 -1.74 0.73
CA GLY A 215 29.59 -1.83 2.05
C GLY A 215 28.09 -1.49 2.08
N VAL A 216 27.46 -1.13 0.95
CA VAL A 216 26.02 -0.85 0.90
C VAL A 216 25.23 -2.12 0.55
N GLU A 217 24.50 -2.65 1.52
CA GLU A 217 23.63 -3.81 1.33
C GLU A 217 22.18 -3.42 0.99
N ALA A 218 21.54 -4.29 0.20
CA ALA A 218 20.12 -4.19 -0.11
C ALA A 218 19.30 -4.31 1.18
N PRO A 219 18.27 -3.47 1.38
CA PRO A 219 17.35 -3.65 2.49
C PRO A 219 16.46 -4.89 2.27
N THR A 220 15.57 -5.15 3.20
CA THR A 220 14.55 -6.20 3.01
C THR A 220 13.60 -5.80 1.87
N PHE A 221 13.30 -6.73 0.97
CA PHE A 221 12.29 -6.53 -0.07
C PHE A 221 10.91 -6.96 0.43
N LEU A 222 9.96 -6.02 0.43
CA LEU A 222 8.57 -6.23 0.80
C LEU A 222 7.66 -5.85 -0.37
N PRO A 223 7.32 -6.81 -1.27
CA PRO A 223 6.54 -6.52 -2.47
C PRO A 223 5.17 -5.89 -2.21
N TRP A 224 4.61 -6.08 -1.01
CA TRP A 224 3.29 -5.55 -0.64
C TRP A 224 3.37 -4.25 0.17
N LEU A 225 4.58 -3.74 0.45
CA LEU A 225 4.71 -2.50 1.19
C LEU A 225 4.13 -1.36 0.35
N GLN A 226 3.25 -0.56 0.95
CA GLN A 226 2.66 0.61 0.35
C GLN A 226 2.77 1.81 1.31
N PRO A 227 2.85 3.04 0.78
CA PRO A 227 2.91 4.25 1.59
C PRO A 227 1.52 4.57 2.16
N PHE A 228 1.51 5.22 3.31
CA PHE A 228 0.29 5.60 4.01
C PHE A 228 0.27 7.13 4.19
N PRO A 229 -0.82 7.83 3.80
CA PRO A 229 -0.90 9.27 3.88
C PRO A 229 -0.95 9.74 5.33
N ASP A 230 -0.17 10.77 5.63
CA ASP A 230 -0.30 11.52 6.89
C ASP A 230 -1.53 12.43 6.79
N GLU A 231 -2.30 12.54 7.87
CA GLU A 231 -3.35 13.57 8.01
C GLU A 231 -2.96 14.61 9.08
N ASP A 232 -3.82 15.61 9.29
CA ASP A 232 -3.62 16.87 10.06
C ASP A 232 -2.58 16.77 11.20
N PRO A 233 -1.65 17.75 11.35
CA PRO A 233 -0.50 17.66 12.25
C PRO A 233 -0.85 17.30 13.70
N GLU A 234 -2.03 17.67 14.19
CA GLU A 234 -2.49 17.36 15.55
C GLU A 234 -2.72 15.87 15.81
N ALA A 235 -3.11 15.07 14.79
CA ALA A 235 -3.31 13.62 14.93
C ALA A 235 -2.04 12.80 14.64
N ALA A 236 -1.02 13.41 14.02
CA ALA A 236 0.19 12.73 13.55
C ALA A 236 1.23 12.47 14.66
N ALA A 237 1.20 13.24 15.76
CA ALA A 237 2.24 13.23 16.79
C ALA A 237 2.43 11.88 17.49
N GLU A 238 1.33 11.18 17.80
CA GLU A 238 1.37 9.94 18.60
C GLU A 238 1.66 8.68 17.76
N SER A 239 1.50 8.75 16.43
CA SER A 239 1.61 7.59 15.54
C SER A 239 2.78 7.61 14.57
N ALA A 240 3.47 8.75 14.39
CA ALA A 240 4.54 8.90 13.40
C ALA A 240 5.63 7.81 13.52
N GLU A 241 6.17 7.60 14.72
CA GLU A 241 7.29 6.67 14.98
C GLU A 241 6.98 5.20 14.65
N THR A 242 5.71 4.80 14.77
CA THR A 242 5.24 3.43 14.55
C THR A 242 4.62 3.23 13.17
N LEU A 243 4.58 4.29 12.38
CA LEU A 243 4.14 4.29 10.98
C LEU A 243 5.29 4.45 10.01
N GLU A 244 6.47 4.90 10.43
CA GLU A 244 7.65 4.95 9.57
C GLU A 244 7.90 3.65 8.81
N LEU A 245 8.31 3.78 7.55
CA LEU A 245 8.48 2.63 6.65
C LEU A 245 9.52 1.63 7.18
N VAL A 246 10.58 2.10 7.83
CA VAL A 246 11.61 1.24 8.42
C VAL A 246 11.04 0.40 9.58
N PHE A 247 10.23 1.01 10.44
CA PHE A 247 9.54 0.29 11.52
C PHE A 247 8.58 -0.75 10.96
N LEU A 248 7.74 -0.35 10.01
CA LEU A 248 6.80 -1.24 9.35
C LEU A 248 7.51 -2.42 8.70
N ALA A 249 8.61 -2.15 7.99
CA ALA A 249 9.39 -3.19 7.35
C ALA A 249 10.00 -4.17 8.36
N ALA A 250 10.48 -3.68 9.51
CA ALA A 250 11.04 -4.51 10.56
C ALA A 250 9.98 -5.42 11.21
N ILE A 251 8.80 -4.90 11.54
CA ILE A 251 7.71 -5.73 12.12
C ILE A 251 7.15 -6.75 11.11
N GLN A 252 7.33 -6.55 9.79
CA GLN A 252 6.95 -7.54 8.79
C GLN A 252 7.76 -8.85 8.86
N HIS A 253 8.90 -8.87 9.56
CA HIS A 253 9.65 -10.11 9.81
C HIS A 253 9.06 -10.98 10.93
N LEU A 254 8.23 -10.39 11.79
CA LEU A 254 7.62 -11.13 12.89
C LEU A 254 6.51 -12.05 12.35
N PRO A 255 6.37 -13.28 12.89
CA PRO A 255 5.18 -14.09 12.67
C PRO A 255 3.91 -13.29 13.00
N PRO A 256 2.81 -13.43 12.23
CA PRO A 256 1.62 -12.57 12.37
C PRO A 256 1.08 -12.44 13.80
N ARG A 257 1.05 -13.53 14.58
CA ARG A 257 0.62 -13.49 15.98
C ARG A 257 1.59 -12.76 16.89
N GLN A 258 2.91 -12.89 16.68
CA GLN A 258 3.89 -12.13 17.45
C GLN A 258 3.81 -10.63 17.13
N ARG A 259 3.56 -10.29 15.86
CA ARG A 259 3.30 -8.93 15.40
C ARG A 259 2.06 -8.33 16.06
N ALA A 260 0.95 -9.07 16.10
CA ALA A 260 -0.27 -8.63 16.77
C ALA A 260 -0.03 -8.35 18.26
N VAL A 261 0.67 -9.25 18.95
CA VAL A 261 1.03 -9.07 20.36
C VAL A 261 1.92 -7.83 20.58
N LEU A 262 2.94 -7.64 19.73
CA LEU A 262 3.81 -6.46 19.79
C LEU A 262 2.99 -5.17 19.63
N ILE A 263 2.14 -5.09 18.60
CA ILE A 263 1.32 -3.89 18.34
C ILE A 263 0.38 -3.62 19.51
N MET A 264 -0.36 -4.62 19.99
CA MET A 264 -1.29 -4.42 21.10
C MET A 264 -0.60 -3.95 22.38
N ARG A 265 0.57 -4.49 22.70
CA ARG A 265 1.27 -4.21 23.96
C ARG A 265 2.15 -2.98 23.91
N ASP A 266 3.00 -2.88 22.89
CA ASP A 266 4.06 -1.88 22.81
C ASP A 266 3.62 -0.63 22.00
N VAL A 267 2.59 -0.74 21.14
CA VAL A 267 2.07 0.40 20.36
C VAL A 267 0.74 0.92 20.92
N LEU A 268 -0.20 0.04 21.26
CA LEU A 268 -1.52 0.44 21.79
C LEU A 268 -1.58 0.50 23.32
N GLY A 269 -0.55 0.01 24.02
CA GLY A 269 -0.48 0.04 25.49
C GLY A 269 -1.46 -0.88 26.21
N TRP A 270 -2.12 -1.82 25.52
CA TRP A 270 -3.14 -2.70 26.13
C TRP A 270 -2.54 -3.58 27.21
N PRO A 271 -3.21 -3.86 28.35
CA PRO A 271 -2.78 -4.84 29.33
C PRO A 271 -2.53 -6.24 28.74
N ALA A 272 -1.64 -7.02 29.37
CA ALA A 272 -1.32 -8.38 28.91
C ALA A 272 -2.52 -9.33 29.01
N ALA A 273 -3.37 -9.15 30.03
CA ALA A 273 -4.62 -9.90 30.19
C ALA A 273 -5.60 -9.62 29.04
N ASP A 274 -5.80 -8.34 28.70
CA ASP A 274 -6.71 -7.94 27.62
C ASP A 274 -6.20 -8.40 26.26
N THR A 275 -4.88 -8.30 26.02
CA THR A 275 -4.24 -8.84 24.82
C THR A 275 -4.44 -10.36 24.71
N ALA A 276 -4.29 -11.08 25.82
CA ALA A 276 -4.47 -12.53 25.87
C ALA A 276 -5.93 -12.91 25.52
N THR A 277 -6.90 -12.23 26.14
CA THR A 277 -8.33 -12.42 25.85
C THR A 277 -8.71 -12.05 24.41
N ALA A 278 -8.11 -10.99 23.85
CA ALA A 278 -8.40 -10.55 22.50
C ALA A 278 -7.89 -11.53 21.43
N LEU A 279 -6.71 -12.12 21.66
CA LEU A 279 -6.03 -13.00 20.72
C LEU A 279 -6.26 -14.50 20.97
N ASP A 280 -7.09 -14.85 21.95
CA ASP A 280 -7.31 -16.23 22.40
C ASP A 280 -5.99 -16.94 22.78
N LEU A 281 -5.21 -16.25 23.61
CA LEU A 281 -3.92 -16.68 24.13
C LEU A 281 -3.93 -16.71 25.66
N THR A 282 -2.91 -17.32 26.25
CA THR A 282 -2.62 -17.15 27.68
C THR A 282 -1.73 -15.92 27.90
N VAL A 283 -1.80 -15.31 29.09
CA VAL A 283 -0.88 -14.21 29.48
C VAL A 283 0.58 -14.64 29.34
N ALA A 284 0.91 -15.88 29.68
CA ALA A 284 2.25 -16.45 29.48
C ALA A 284 2.65 -16.47 28.00
N SER A 285 1.75 -16.84 27.09
CA SER A 285 1.98 -16.82 25.64
C SER A 285 2.20 -15.39 25.11
N VAL A 286 1.46 -14.41 25.62
CA VAL A 286 1.66 -12.97 25.29
C VAL A 286 3.06 -12.52 25.71
N THR A 287 3.46 -12.77 26.96
CA THR A 287 4.78 -12.42 27.47
C THR A 287 5.90 -13.08 26.66
N SER A 288 5.75 -14.38 26.37
CA SER A 288 6.71 -15.13 25.57
C SER A 288 6.82 -14.61 24.13
N ALA A 289 5.70 -14.20 23.52
CA ALA A 289 5.71 -13.59 22.19
C ALA A 289 6.45 -12.25 22.18
N LEU A 290 6.25 -11.39 23.18
CA LEU A 290 6.99 -10.12 23.31
C LEU A 290 8.49 -10.33 23.51
N GLN A 291 8.87 -11.29 24.35
CA GLN A 291 10.28 -11.63 24.60
C GLN A 291 11.01 -12.04 23.32
N ARG A 292 10.31 -12.61 22.33
CA ARG A 292 10.88 -12.93 21.00
C ARG A 292 10.78 -11.76 20.02
N ALA A 293 9.69 -11.01 20.05
CA ALA A 293 9.45 -9.94 19.09
C ALA A 293 10.43 -8.78 19.27
N ARG A 294 10.72 -8.37 20.52
CA ARG A 294 11.57 -7.21 20.82
C ARG A 294 13.02 -7.38 20.35
N PRO A 295 13.73 -8.50 20.60
CA PRO A 295 15.06 -8.71 20.04
C PRO A 295 15.07 -8.73 18.51
N ALA A 296 14.13 -9.44 17.89
CA ALA A 296 14.05 -9.51 16.42
C ALA A 296 13.82 -8.14 15.77
N LEU A 297 13.09 -7.26 16.46
CA LEU A 297 12.88 -5.88 16.07
C LEU A 297 14.16 -5.04 16.25
N ARG A 298 14.83 -5.15 17.40
CA ARG A 298 16.10 -4.44 17.68
C ARG A 298 17.21 -4.77 16.68
N GLU A 299 17.30 -6.02 16.22
CA GLU A 299 18.28 -6.44 15.20
C GLU A 299 18.06 -5.79 13.82
N ARG A 300 16.86 -5.29 13.55
CA ARG A 300 16.43 -4.81 12.22
C ARG A 300 16.24 -3.30 12.14
N LEU A 301 16.05 -2.65 13.28
CA LEU A 301 15.95 -1.21 13.36
C LEU A 301 17.35 -0.59 13.44
N PRO A 302 17.58 0.57 12.80
CA PRO A 302 18.84 1.30 12.92
C PRO A 302 19.15 1.66 14.38
N GLU A 303 20.43 1.62 14.74
CA GLU A 303 20.90 1.87 16.13
C GLU A 303 20.44 3.24 16.67
N ARG A 304 20.31 4.23 15.78
CA ARG A 304 19.91 5.62 16.10
C ARG A 304 18.40 5.86 16.05
N ARG A 305 17.55 4.83 16.01
CA ARG A 305 16.08 5.02 15.99
C ARG A 305 15.57 5.94 17.11
N HIS A 306 16.16 5.86 18.29
CA HIS A 306 15.77 6.70 19.44
C HIS A 306 16.05 8.20 19.22
N GLU A 307 16.92 8.55 18.27
CA GLU A 307 17.27 9.93 17.91
C GLU A 307 16.43 10.49 16.76
N TRP A 308 15.63 9.65 16.08
CA TRP A 308 14.69 10.07 15.04
C TRP A 308 13.48 10.85 15.59
N ALA A 309 13.50 11.16 16.88
CA ALA A 309 12.55 12.01 17.56
C ALA A 309 12.61 13.46 17.04
N ARG A 310 11.82 13.76 16.01
CA ARG A 310 11.29 15.11 15.79
C ARG A 310 9.81 15.01 15.48
N GLY A 311 9.06 15.91 16.10
CA GLY A 311 7.60 15.84 16.28
C GLY A 311 6.79 15.87 14.99
N ALA A 312 5.47 15.93 15.17
CA ALA A 312 4.47 15.88 14.10
C ALA A 312 4.68 16.86 12.94
N ASP A 313 5.38 17.96 13.20
CA ASP A 313 5.72 18.98 12.23
C ASP A 313 7.10 18.72 11.60
N PRO A 314 7.19 18.68 10.25
CA PRO A 314 8.48 18.60 9.58
C PRO A 314 9.32 19.80 10.00
N SER A 315 10.55 19.55 10.43
CA SER A 315 11.47 20.63 10.79
C SER A 315 11.66 21.55 9.59
N GLU A 316 11.90 22.84 9.83
CA GLU A 316 12.16 23.81 8.75
C GLU A 316 13.29 23.33 7.83
N ALA A 317 14.28 22.63 8.39
CA ALA A 317 15.36 21.99 7.64
C ALA A 317 14.89 20.85 6.71
N GLU A 318 13.93 20.03 7.12
CA GLU A 318 13.37 18.98 6.26
C GLU A 318 12.53 19.56 5.13
N ARG A 319 11.77 20.63 5.40
CA ARG A 319 11.03 21.37 4.37
C ARG A 319 11.98 22.00 3.35
N ASP A 320 13.05 22.66 3.80
CA ASP A 320 14.06 23.22 2.91
C ASP A 320 14.77 22.14 2.08
N LEU A 321 15.13 21.00 2.69
CA LEU A 321 15.75 19.88 1.99
C LEU A 321 14.82 19.33 0.90
N LEU A 322 13.55 19.11 1.21
CA LEU A 322 12.55 18.63 0.27
C LEU A 322 12.37 19.60 -0.91
N ASP A 323 12.27 20.91 -0.61
CA ASP A 323 12.16 21.97 -1.61
C ASP A 323 13.37 22.02 -2.54
N ARG A 324 14.60 21.95 -1.98
CA ARG A 324 15.83 21.90 -2.78
C ARG A 324 15.90 20.64 -3.65
N TYR A 325 15.49 19.49 -3.11
CA TYR A 325 15.41 18.23 -3.86
C TYR A 325 14.43 18.32 -5.02
N MET A 326 13.22 18.83 -4.79
CA MET A 326 12.20 19.00 -5.83
C MET A 326 12.64 19.95 -6.95
N ARG A 327 13.34 21.05 -6.61
CA ARG A 327 13.90 22.00 -7.59
C ARG A 327 14.98 21.33 -8.44
N ALA A 328 15.96 20.69 -7.81
CA ALA A 328 17.03 19.99 -8.51
C ALA A 328 16.47 18.89 -9.45
N ALA A 329 15.48 18.13 -9.00
CA ALA A 329 14.81 17.12 -9.81
C ALA A 329 13.98 17.72 -10.96
N ALA A 330 13.36 18.88 -10.78
CA ALA A 330 12.64 19.57 -11.86
C ALA A 330 13.58 20.10 -12.95
N ASP A 331 14.76 20.59 -12.53
CA ASP A 331 15.79 21.13 -13.43
C ASP A 331 16.67 20.04 -14.08
N GLY A 332 16.55 18.78 -13.61
CA GLY A 332 17.42 17.68 -14.03
C GLY A 332 18.86 17.82 -13.54
N ASP A 333 19.09 18.60 -12.47
CA ASP A 333 20.41 18.80 -11.88
C ASP A 333 20.78 17.62 -10.96
N VAL A 334 21.28 16.56 -11.59
CA VAL A 334 21.71 15.34 -10.90
C VAL A 334 22.87 15.61 -9.93
N GLY A 335 23.69 16.64 -10.18
CA GLY A 335 24.79 17.04 -9.28
C GLY A 335 24.27 17.63 -7.98
N ALA A 336 23.29 18.53 -8.06
CA ALA A 336 22.60 19.07 -6.89
C ALA A 336 21.85 17.97 -6.13
N MET A 337 21.15 17.07 -6.83
CA MET A 337 20.50 15.91 -6.20
C MET A 337 21.52 15.06 -5.43
N ALA A 338 22.66 14.72 -6.06
CA ALA A 338 23.73 13.95 -5.42
C ALA A 338 24.27 14.62 -4.14
N GLY A 339 24.37 15.94 -4.13
CA GLY A 339 24.81 16.72 -2.96
C GLY A 339 23.87 16.62 -1.76
N MET A 340 22.61 16.22 -1.96
CA MET A 340 21.61 16.03 -0.90
C MET A 340 21.48 14.58 -0.43
N LEU A 341 22.10 13.61 -1.12
CA LEU A 341 22.11 12.20 -0.75
C LEU A 341 23.27 11.89 0.20
N ARG A 342 23.09 10.99 1.17
CA ARG A 342 24.23 10.38 1.87
C ARG A 342 25.09 9.53 0.91
N ALA A 343 26.35 9.30 1.26
CA ALA A 343 27.24 8.45 0.46
C ALA A 343 26.71 7.01 0.35
N ASP A 344 26.10 6.51 1.43
CA ASP A 344 25.48 5.19 1.58
C ASP A 344 23.97 5.19 1.29
N ALA A 345 23.45 6.24 0.61
CA ALA A 345 22.02 6.36 0.35
C ALA A 345 21.48 5.19 -0.49
N ARG A 346 20.20 4.85 -0.28
CA ARG A 346 19.55 3.74 -1.00
C ARG A 346 18.27 4.19 -1.70
N ILE A 347 17.98 3.60 -2.84
CA ILE A 347 16.66 3.70 -3.50
C ILE A 347 16.05 2.32 -3.59
N THR A 348 14.76 2.21 -3.27
CA THR A 348 13.96 0.98 -3.45
C THR A 348 12.64 1.29 -4.12
N MET A 349 12.06 0.32 -4.84
CA MET A 349 10.84 0.56 -5.65
C MET A 349 9.72 -0.49 -5.51
N PRO A 350 9.27 -0.88 -4.30
CA PRO A 350 8.18 -1.85 -4.15
C PRO A 350 6.90 -1.44 -4.94
N PRO A 351 6.17 -2.37 -5.58
CA PRO A 351 6.37 -3.83 -5.61
C PRO A 351 7.47 -4.30 -6.57
N ASN A 352 8.10 -3.38 -7.32
CA ASN A 352 9.16 -3.73 -8.26
C ASN A 352 10.44 -4.09 -7.47
N PRO A 353 11.10 -5.23 -7.76
CA PRO A 353 12.29 -5.68 -7.04
C PRO A 353 13.55 -4.92 -7.47
N LEU A 354 13.43 -3.61 -7.68
CA LEU A 354 14.50 -2.72 -8.13
C LEU A 354 15.04 -1.92 -6.94
N TRP A 355 16.36 -1.90 -6.81
CA TRP A 355 17.06 -1.14 -5.79
C TRP A 355 18.43 -0.64 -6.28
N PHE A 356 18.92 0.43 -5.68
CA PHE A 356 20.23 1.02 -5.92
C PHE A 356 20.87 1.39 -4.58
N GLY A 357 22.16 1.09 -4.43
CA GLY A 357 22.91 1.32 -3.19
C GLY A 357 24.11 2.21 -3.42
N GLY A 358 24.17 3.33 -2.71
CA GLY A 358 25.23 4.32 -2.80
C GLY A 358 24.94 5.47 -3.75
N ARG A 359 25.46 6.65 -3.40
CA ARG A 359 25.23 7.91 -4.13
C ARG A 359 25.57 7.78 -5.62
N ASP A 360 26.71 7.18 -5.95
CA ASP A 360 27.18 7.07 -7.32
C ASP A 360 26.29 6.15 -8.17
N ALA A 361 25.82 5.04 -7.58
CA ALA A 361 24.89 4.13 -8.25
C ALA A 361 23.54 4.80 -8.53
N ILE A 362 23.06 5.62 -7.58
CA ILE A 362 21.84 6.42 -7.73
C ILE A 362 22.01 7.45 -8.85
N VAL A 363 23.12 8.20 -8.85
CA VAL A 363 23.42 9.19 -9.90
C VAL A 363 23.52 8.55 -11.28
N ALA A 364 24.17 7.39 -11.38
CA ALA A 364 24.29 6.64 -12.62
C ALA A 364 22.93 6.17 -13.15
N MET A 365 21.98 5.86 -12.26
CA MET A 365 20.61 5.53 -12.63
C MET A 365 19.80 6.75 -13.06
N LEU A 366 19.90 7.87 -12.33
CA LEU A 366 19.12 9.08 -12.58
C LEU A 366 19.55 9.82 -13.85
N GLY A 367 20.86 9.92 -14.12
CA GLY A 367 21.41 10.67 -15.26
C GLY A 367 20.69 10.43 -16.58
N PRO A 368 20.61 9.18 -17.08
CA PRO A 368 19.94 8.86 -18.33
C PRO A 368 18.43 9.19 -18.35
N THR A 369 17.77 9.30 -17.19
CA THR A 369 16.33 9.62 -17.13
C THR A 369 16.04 11.11 -17.27
N PHE A 370 17.03 11.97 -16.97
CA PHE A 370 16.93 13.43 -17.12
C PHE A 370 17.56 13.95 -18.41
N ASP A 371 18.52 13.23 -18.99
CA ASP A 371 19.21 13.65 -20.22
C ASP A 371 18.29 13.57 -21.46
N PRO A 372 17.94 14.68 -22.13
CA PRO A 372 17.11 14.67 -23.35
C PRO A 372 17.72 13.90 -24.53
N ALA A 373 19.04 13.69 -24.55
CA ALA A 373 19.72 12.88 -25.56
C ALA A 373 19.63 11.37 -25.28
N SER A 374 19.25 10.97 -24.07
CA SER A 374 19.13 9.58 -23.68
C SER A 374 17.85 8.92 -24.23
N PRO A 375 17.92 7.68 -24.74
CA PRO A 375 16.73 6.94 -25.14
C PRO A 375 15.82 6.57 -23.97
N THR A 376 16.32 6.65 -22.73
CA THR A 376 15.56 6.42 -21.51
C THR A 376 15.10 7.71 -20.83
N CYS A 377 15.22 8.86 -21.51
CA CYS A 377 14.76 10.15 -21.01
C CYS A 377 13.26 10.10 -20.68
N PHE A 378 12.89 10.59 -19.50
CA PHE A 378 11.49 10.66 -19.10
C PHE A 378 10.79 11.88 -19.66
N GLY A 379 11.49 12.99 -19.85
CA GLY A 379 10.93 14.27 -20.27
C GLY A 379 11.02 15.30 -19.15
N ARG A 380 10.07 16.23 -19.10
CA ARG A 380 10.07 17.30 -18.10
C ARG A 380 9.41 16.81 -16.81
N TRP A 381 10.04 17.13 -15.68
CA TRP A 381 9.56 16.74 -14.36
C TRP A 381 8.90 17.91 -13.63
N ARG A 382 7.87 17.60 -12.85
CA ARG A 382 7.25 18.50 -11.88
C ARG A 382 6.94 17.70 -10.62
N HIS A 383 7.08 18.32 -9.46
CA HIS A 383 6.86 17.65 -8.18
C HIS A 383 5.84 18.44 -7.34
N LEU A 384 5.06 17.75 -6.53
CA LEU A 384 4.22 18.33 -5.49
C LEU A 384 4.61 17.71 -4.13
N PRO A 385 4.79 18.53 -3.08
CA PRO A 385 5.11 18.01 -1.75
C PRO A 385 3.92 17.28 -1.14
N THR A 386 4.18 16.26 -0.35
CA THR A 386 3.21 15.56 0.49
C THR A 386 3.93 14.95 1.70
N ARG A 387 3.26 14.08 2.45
CA ARG A 387 3.88 13.28 3.51
C ARG A 387 3.31 11.88 3.52
N ALA A 388 4.16 10.94 3.89
CA ALA A 388 3.81 9.54 4.00
C ALA A 388 4.52 8.93 5.21
N ASN A 389 3.80 8.15 6.01
CA ASN A 389 4.39 7.38 7.10
C ASN A 389 5.18 8.24 8.10
N GLY A 390 4.76 9.48 8.36
CA GLY A 390 5.48 10.43 9.19
C GLY A 390 6.70 11.07 8.52
N GLN A 391 7.00 10.74 7.26
CA GLN A 391 8.21 11.14 6.55
C GLN A 391 7.92 12.17 5.44
N PRO A 392 8.89 13.04 5.10
CA PRO A 392 8.76 13.91 3.92
C PRO A 392 8.61 13.07 2.66
N ALA A 393 7.64 13.44 1.80
CA ALA A 393 7.35 12.73 0.57
C ALA A 393 7.00 13.70 -0.55
N LEU A 394 7.00 13.21 -1.79
CA LEU A 394 6.66 14.00 -2.97
C LEU A 394 5.99 13.13 -4.04
N GLY A 395 5.02 13.73 -4.74
CA GLY A 395 4.47 13.18 -5.97
C GLY A 395 5.22 13.73 -7.17
N GLY A 396 5.89 12.85 -7.92
CA GLY A 396 6.55 13.17 -9.17
C GLY A 396 5.64 12.98 -10.37
N TYR A 397 5.68 13.97 -11.28
CA TYR A 397 4.91 14.02 -12.50
C TYR A 397 5.82 14.21 -13.70
N VAL A 398 5.54 13.50 -14.78
CA VAL A 398 6.32 13.56 -16.01
C VAL A 398 5.46 14.06 -17.17
N GLN A 399 5.93 15.08 -17.86
CA GLN A 399 5.49 15.46 -19.19
C GLN A 399 6.43 14.81 -20.21
N ARG A 400 5.95 13.75 -20.86
CA ARG A 400 6.72 12.98 -21.86
C ARG A 400 6.97 13.85 -23.12
N PRO A 401 8.08 13.66 -23.86
CA PRO A 401 8.33 14.37 -25.11
C PRO A 401 7.13 14.30 -26.07
N GLY A 402 6.74 15.44 -26.65
CA GLY A 402 5.60 15.54 -27.56
C GLY A 402 4.21 15.59 -26.88
N THR A 403 4.14 15.57 -25.55
CA THR A 403 2.89 15.73 -24.79
C THR A 403 2.82 17.08 -24.08
N ARG A 404 1.60 17.50 -23.69
CA ARG A 404 1.36 18.75 -22.95
C ARG A 404 0.87 18.55 -21.52
N VAL A 405 0.73 17.30 -21.08
CA VAL A 405 0.13 16.96 -19.78
C VAL A 405 1.17 16.28 -18.93
N TYR A 406 1.33 16.76 -17.70
CA TYR A 406 2.11 16.10 -16.67
C TYR A 406 1.26 14.97 -16.08
N ARG A 407 1.77 13.74 -16.14
CA ARG A 407 1.09 12.56 -15.58
C ARG A 407 1.83 12.07 -14.35
N ALA A 408 1.08 11.67 -13.32
CA ALA A 408 1.64 11.07 -12.12
C ALA A 408 2.53 9.88 -12.49
N GLN A 409 3.74 9.87 -11.95
CA GLN A 409 4.79 8.91 -12.31
C GLN A 409 5.30 8.13 -11.10
N VAL A 410 5.48 8.78 -9.96
CA VAL A 410 6.09 8.17 -8.77
C VAL A 410 5.70 8.90 -7.50
N LEU A 411 5.49 8.18 -6.39
CA LEU A 411 5.44 8.75 -5.05
C LEU A 411 6.73 8.37 -4.32
N ASP A 412 7.59 9.35 -4.03
CA ASP A 412 8.83 9.12 -3.31
C ASP A 412 8.66 9.48 -1.84
N VAL A 413 9.02 8.55 -0.95
CA VAL A 413 9.08 8.77 0.51
C VAL A 413 10.55 8.83 0.92
N LEU A 414 10.95 9.95 1.53
CA LEU A 414 12.34 10.23 1.87
C LEU A 414 12.60 9.97 3.35
N ARG A 415 13.66 9.21 3.65
CA ARG A 415 14.20 9.12 5.01
C ARG A 415 15.40 10.04 5.11
N VAL A 416 15.34 10.97 6.06
CA VAL A 416 16.38 11.99 6.26
C VAL A 416 17.15 11.66 7.53
N GLU A 417 18.47 11.66 7.44
CA GLU A 417 19.38 11.50 8.58
C GLU A 417 20.46 12.57 8.51
N ASP A 418 20.68 13.27 9.63
CA ASP A 418 21.70 14.32 9.75
C ASP A 418 21.61 15.38 8.63
N GLY A 419 20.40 15.68 8.16
CA GLY A 419 20.13 16.68 7.10
C GLY A 419 20.38 16.20 5.67
N LEU A 420 20.67 14.91 5.46
CA LEU A 420 20.85 14.29 4.15
C LEU A 420 19.85 13.16 3.92
N ILE A 421 19.52 12.90 2.66
CA ILE A 421 18.63 11.81 2.28
C ILE A 421 19.39 10.49 2.38
N ALA A 422 18.96 9.63 3.30
CA ALA A 422 19.50 8.30 3.54
C ALA A 422 18.80 7.22 2.69
N GLU A 423 17.52 7.41 2.41
CA GLU A 423 16.72 6.43 1.67
C GLU A 423 15.58 7.09 0.92
N ILE A 424 15.31 6.59 -0.28
CA ILE A 424 14.15 6.93 -1.10
C ILE A 424 13.39 5.64 -1.37
N THR A 425 12.14 5.56 -0.92
CA THR A 425 11.24 4.47 -1.27
C THR A 425 10.23 4.99 -2.27
N SER A 426 10.34 4.54 -3.51
CA SER A 426 9.52 4.96 -4.63
C SER A 426 8.36 4.00 -4.84
N PHE A 427 7.14 4.53 -4.88
CA PHE A 427 5.93 3.77 -5.09
C PHE A 427 5.22 4.20 -6.38
N GLU A 428 4.41 3.29 -6.91
CA GLU A 428 3.55 3.56 -8.06
C GLU A 428 2.48 4.62 -7.72
N PRO A 429 2.05 5.42 -8.71
CA PRO A 429 1.19 6.58 -8.46
C PRO A 429 -0.29 6.23 -8.21
N HIS A 430 -0.68 4.96 -8.13
CA HIS A 430 -2.08 4.56 -7.97
C HIS A 430 -2.69 5.07 -6.66
N LEU A 431 -1.86 5.31 -5.64
CA LEU A 431 -2.30 5.88 -4.36
C LEU A 431 -2.35 7.40 -4.33
N PHE A 432 -1.94 8.13 -5.38
CA PHE A 432 -2.00 9.61 -5.39
C PHE A 432 -3.35 10.18 -4.90
N PRO A 433 -4.53 9.65 -5.30
CA PRO A 433 -5.81 10.13 -4.77
C PRO A 433 -5.96 10.02 -3.25
N ALA A 434 -5.37 8.99 -2.61
CA ALA A 434 -5.36 8.84 -1.15
C ALA A 434 -4.48 9.90 -0.47
N PHE A 435 -3.44 10.39 -1.16
CA PHE A 435 -2.59 11.51 -0.72
C PHE A 435 -3.16 12.88 -1.09
N GLY A 436 -4.38 12.96 -1.64
CA GLY A 436 -4.95 14.21 -2.14
C GLY A 436 -4.25 14.77 -3.39
N LEU A 437 -3.37 14.00 -4.01
CA LEU A 437 -2.63 14.38 -5.22
C LEU A 437 -3.45 14.05 -6.48
N PRO A 438 -3.50 14.94 -7.48
CA PRO A 438 -4.16 14.65 -8.75
C PRO A 438 -3.33 13.66 -9.59
N LEU A 439 -3.97 12.89 -10.47
CA LEU A 439 -3.27 11.99 -11.41
C LEU A 439 -2.64 12.72 -12.61
N THR A 440 -3.04 13.96 -12.84
CA THR A 440 -2.54 14.80 -13.93
C THR A 440 -2.43 16.25 -13.47
N LEU A 441 -1.41 16.96 -13.96
CA LEU A 441 -1.30 18.41 -13.84
C LEU A 441 -1.42 19.03 -15.24
N THR A 442 -2.20 20.09 -15.33
CA THR A 442 -2.14 21.04 -16.45
C THR A 442 -1.20 22.17 -16.08
N ASP A 443 -0.56 22.76 -17.09
CA ASP A 443 0.29 23.95 -16.93
C ASP A 443 -0.45 25.10 -16.24
#